data_AF-A0A0C2WE14-F1
#
_entry.id   AF-A0A0C2WE14-F1
#
_cell.length_a   1.000
_cell.length_b   1.000
_cell.length_c   1.000
_cell.angle_alpha   90.00
_cell.angle_beta   90.00
_cell.angle_gamma   90.00
#
_symmetry.space_group_name_H-M   'P 1'
#
loop_
_entity.id
_entity.type
_entity.pdbx_description
1 polymer ?
#
loop_
_entity_poly.entity_id
_entity_poly.type
_entity_poly.pdbx_seq_one_letter_code
_entity_poly.pdbx_strand_id
1 'polypeptide(L)'
;KLSQWLLLRDLTLDELLRHDGLRGAAGQPQCWLCRVEDGSYRCTDCGHGCMLLCAGCIVSKHAELELHHVEKWNGHFFEKGSLCALGLRVQLGHDGSSCPCPARGPQNFLVFDLSGAHYVNIDYCECRSRQLDKRTQLLRKGWFPATIARPKTVLTFDCLDTFHELTLQGKSNLYDFYHTILRKTDSANLSKSIYRYPEFHRVFRLWRNLMSLKRAGRGQDPTGVDGTSEGALTVECPACPHPGRNLPMGWENAGALMFLYILYLAVEANFKLKGKDRKLLDVELMPGMGVFVNETTYQDHIRSYVDQPEVCCIFIPFAFDTIDRWPFTAV
;
A
#
# COMPACT_ATOMS: atom_id res chain seq x y z
N LYS A 1 1.47 35.46 18.40
CA LYS A 1 1.09 34.54 17.30
C LYS A 1 -0.40 34.21 17.31
N LEU A 2 -0.95 33.51 18.31
CA LEU A 2 -2.41 33.22 18.35
C LEU A 2 -3.30 34.47 18.50
N SER A 3 -2.86 35.49 19.25
CA SER A 3 -3.58 36.77 19.34
C SER A 3 -3.60 37.53 18.00
N GLN A 4 -2.53 37.48 17.21
CA GLN A 4 -2.49 38.03 15.85
C GLN A 4 -3.40 37.26 14.90
N TRP A 5 -3.48 35.93 15.05
CA TRP A 5 -4.41 35.09 14.29
C TRP A 5 -5.87 35.50 14.49
N LEU A 6 -6.29 35.83 15.72
CA LEU A 6 -7.67 36.25 15.98
C LEU A 6 -8.08 37.50 15.19
N LEU A 7 -7.15 38.42 14.92
CA LEU A 7 -7.39 39.60 14.08
C LEU A 7 -7.50 39.28 12.59
N LEU A 8 -6.87 38.18 12.14
CA LEU A 8 -6.85 37.76 10.73
C LEU A 8 -7.89 36.68 10.41
N ARG A 9 -8.58 36.16 11.43
CA ARG A 9 -9.44 34.98 11.30
C ARG A 9 -10.57 35.18 10.31
N ASP A 10 -11.24 36.34 10.35
CA ASP A 10 -12.39 36.61 9.47
C ASP A 10 -11.95 36.72 8.01
N LEU A 11 -10.89 37.49 7.73
CA LEU A 11 -10.28 37.56 6.40
C LEU A 11 -9.82 36.19 5.90
N THR A 12 -9.22 35.39 6.79
CA THR A 12 -8.77 34.04 6.41
C THR A 12 -9.95 33.12 6.14
N LEU A 13 -11.05 33.25 6.89
CA LEU A 13 -12.27 32.48 6.64
C LEU A 13 -12.89 32.86 5.30
N ASP A 14 -12.93 34.15 4.95
CA ASP A 14 -13.40 34.60 3.64
C ASP A 14 -12.57 33.99 2.50
N GLU A 15 -11.23 33.97 2.64
CA GLU A 15 -10.36 33.32 1.66
C GLU A 15 -10.53 31.79 1.62
N LEU A 16 -10.84 31.13 2.73
CA LEU A 16 -11.18 29.70 2.72
C LEU A 16 -12.51 29.47 2.00
N LEU A 17 -13.56 30.24 2.31
CA LEU A 17 -14.87 30.15 1.66
C LEU A 17 -14.83 30.53 0.19
N ARG A 18 -13.86 31.36 -0.22
CA ARG A 18 -13.59 31.63 -1.64
C ARG A 18 -13.35 30.34 -2.42
N HIS A 19 -12.82 29.29 -1.78
CA HIS A 19 -12.61 27.99 -2.41
C HIS A 19 -13.90 27.19 -2.61
N ASP A 20 -14.97 27.51 -1.90
CA ASP A 20 -16.26 26.81 -1.99
C ASP A 20 -17.23 27.46 -3.00
N GLY A 21 -16.94 28.69 -3.43
CA GLY A 21 -17.75 29.45 -4.39
C GLY A 21 -17.12 29.62 -5.78
N LEU A 22 -17.76 30.45 -6.62
CA LEU A 22 -17.33 30.80 -7.98
C LEU A 22 -16.18 31.83 -8.03
N ARG A 23 -15.55 32.14 -6.89
CA ARG A 23 -14.38 33.03 -6.79
C ARG A 23 -14.56 34.41 -7.44
N GLY A 24 -15.77 34.96 -7.40
CA GLY A 24 -16.10 36.27 -7.96
C GLY A 24 -16.48 36.28 -9.44
N ALA A 25 -16.61 35.11 -10.10
CA ALA A 25 -17.25 35.05 -11.41
C ALA A 25 -18.75 35.35 -11.23
N ALA A 26 -19.14 36.59 -11.54
CA ALA A 26 -20.55 36.98 -11.60
C ALA A 26 -21.17 36.43 -12.89
N GLY A 27 -22.22 35.59 -12.77
CA GLY A 27 -22.93 35.00 -13.91
C GLY A 27 -22.49 33.58 -14.26
N GLN A 28 -22.86 33.10 -15.46
CA GLN A 28 -22.40 31.81 -15.99
C GLN A 28 -20.94 31.95 -16.46
N PRO A 29 -19.99 31.30 -15.79
CA PRO A 29 -18.59 31.44 -16.14
C PRO A 29 -18.30 30.68 -17.44
N GLN A 30 -17.61 31.32 -18.37
CA GLN A 30 -17.10 30.66 -19.56
C GLN A 30 -15.95 29.72 -19.22
N CYS A 31 -15.79 28.65 -20.01
CA CYS A 31 -14.67 27.74 -19.85
C CYS A 31 -13.35 28.49 -20.00
N TRP A 32 -12.48 28.35 -19.00
CA TRP A 32 -11.19 29.03 -18.97
C TRP A 32 -10.26 28.66 -20.13
N LEU A 33 -10.36 27.43 -20.64
CA LEU A 33 -9.49 26.92 -21.70
C LEU A 33 -10.02 27.26 -23.10
N CYS A 34 -11.21 26.78 -23.48
CA CYS A 34 -11.71 26.99 -24.83
C CYS A 34 -12.37 28.36 -25.06
N ARG A 35 -12.86 29.02 -24.00
CA ARG A 35 -13.62 30.29 -24.07
C ARG A 35 -14.89 30.24 -24.94
N VAL A 36 -15.32 29.04 -25.35
CA VAL A 36 -16.50 28.83 -26.21
C VAL A 36 -17.69 28.31 -25.41
N GLU A 37 -17.49 27.25 -24.64
CA GLU A 37 -18.53 26.61 -23.84
C GLU A 37 -18.57 27.16 -22.41
N ASP A 38 -19.67 26.91 -21.71
CA ASP A 38 -19.80 27.22 -20.29
C ASP A 38 -18.88 26.34 -19.43
N GLY A 39 -18.15 26.99 -18.53
CA GLY A 39 -17.32 26.37 -17.52
C GLY A 39 -18.16 25.99 -16.31
N SER A 40 -18.49 24.72 -16.16
CA SER A 40 -19.27 24.23 -15.01
C SER A 40 -18.49 23.27 -14.12
N TYR A 41 -17.33 22.79 -14.55
CA TYR A 41 -16.54 21.81 -13.81
C TYR A 41 -15.25 22.41 -13.28
N ARG A 42 -14.84 21.98 -12.10
CA ARG A 42 -13.50 22.24 -11.55
C ARG A 42 -12.89 20.96 -11.00
N CYS A 43 -11.58 20.96 -10.81
CA CYS A 43 -10.87 19.90 -10.11
C CYS A 43 -10.38 20.44 -8.76
N THR A 44 -10.54 19.68 -7.68
CA THR A 44 -10.10 20.12 -6.33
C THR A 44 -8.63 19.82 -6.06
N ASP A 45 -8.04 18.89 -6.82
CA ASP A 45 -6.69 18.38 -6.57
C ASP A 45 -5.63 19.10 -7.41
N CYS A 46 -6.02 19.70 -8.55
CA CYS A 46 -5.13 20.51 -9.36
C CYS A 46 -4.78 21.84 -8.67
N GLY A 47 -3.53 22.28 -8.75
CA GLY A 47 -3.13 23.63 -8.28
C GLY A 47 -3.85 24.79 -9.00
N HIS A 48 -4.44 24.51 -10.17
CA HIS A 48 -5.32 25.42 -10.92
C HIS A 48 -6.81 25.21 -10.63
N GLY A 49 -7.18 24.45 -9.58
CA GLY A 49 -8.55 24.02 -9.26
C GLY A 49 -9.58 25.13 -9.06
N CYS A 50 -9.13 26.38 -9.17
CA CYS A 50 -9.92 27.59 -9.18
C CYS A 50 -10.59 27.87 -10.53
N MET A 51 -10.13 27.25 -11.63
CA MET A 51 -10.59 27.55 -12.98
C MET A 51 -11.74 26.64 -13.40
N LEU A 52 -12.81 27.24 -13.89
CA LEU A 52 -13.97 26.51 -14.39
C LEU A 52 -13.78 26.11 -15.84
N LEU A 53 -14.03 24.84 -16.12
CA LEU A 53 -13.82 24.18 -17.40
C LEU A 53 -15.13 23.57 -17.90
N CYS A 54 -15.28 23.48 -19.21
CA CYS A 54 -16.32 22.65 -19.79
C CYS A 54 -15.95 21.15 -19.66
N ALA A 55 -16.90 20.27 -19.92
CA ALA A 55 -16.72 18.82 -19.80
C ALA A 55 -15.57 18.28 -20.69
N GLY A 56 -15.46 18.76 -21.93
CA GLY A 56 -14.38 18.32 -22.83
C GLY A 56 -12.99 18.77 -22.37
N CYS A 57 -12.87 20.04 -21.97
CA CYS A 57 -11.61 20.59 -21.50
C CYS A 57 -11.14 19.95 -20.19
N ILE A 58 -12.05 19.65 -19.25
CA ILE A 58 -11.65 18.99 -18.00
C ILE A 58 -11.20 17.55 -18.24
N VAL A 59 -11.88 16.79 -19.11
CA VAL A 59 -11.48 15.43 -19.46
C VAL A 59 -10.12 15.42 -20.14
N SER A 60 -9.90 16.31 -21.12
CA SER A 60 -8.61 16.41 -21.81
C SER A 60 -7.46 16.75 -20.88
N LYS A 61 -7.68 17.65 -19.90
CA LYS A 61 -6.65 18.06 -18.94
C LYS A 61 -6.32 16.96 -17.93
N HIS A 62 -7.25 16.05 -17.64
CA HIS A 62 -7.10 14.95 -16.68
C HIS A 62 -6.79 13.61 -17.36
N ALA A 63 -6.34 13.62 -18.63
CA ALA A 63 -5.97 12.41 -19.34
C ALA A 63 -4.91 11.56 -18.60
N GLU A 64 -3.99 12.22 -17.89
CA GLU A 64 -2.93 11.57 -17.09
C GLU A 64 -3.17 11.69 -15.57
N LEU A 65 -4.23 12.38 -15.15
CA LEU A 65 -4.56 12.68 -13.74
C LEU A 65 -5.93 12.08 -13.43
N GLU A 66 -6.08 10.78 -13.67
CA GLU A 66 -7.39 10.15 -13.84
C GLU A 66 -8.13 9.92 -12.50
N LEU A 67 -7.41 10.06 -11.38
CA LEU A 67 -7.88 9.87 -10.01
C LEU A 67 -8.11 11.20 -9.28
N HIS A 68 -8.08 12.33 -10.00
CA HIS A 68 -8.40 13.61 -9.40
C HIS A 68 -9.91 13.77 -9.18
N HIS A 69 -10.27 14.39 -8.06
CA HIS A 69 -11.64 14.75 -7.76
C HIS A 69 -12.05 15.96 -8.58
N VAL A 70 -13.24 15.85 -9.16
CA VAL A 70 -13.88 16.93 -9.90
C VAL A 70 -15.24 17.23 -9.31
N GLU A 71 -15.65 18.48 -9.44
CA GLU A 71 -16.93 18.97 -8.96
C GLU A 71 -17.63 19.74 -10.07
N LYS A 72 -18.96 19.75 -10.03
CA LYS A 72 -19.81 20.45 -10.97
C LYS A 72 -20.59 21.54 -10.24
N TRP A 73 -20.64 22.73 -10.80
CA TRP A 73 -21.53 23.79 -10.33
C TRP A 73 -22.97 23.49 -10.76
N ASN A 74 -23.88 23.37 -9.79
CA ASN A 74 -25.31 23.12 -10.05
C ASN A 74 -26.18 24.40 -10.05
N GLY A 75 -25.55 25.58 -9.91
CA GLY A 75 -26.23 26.87 -9.75
C GLY A 75 -26.22 27.41 -8.32
N HIS A 76 -26.11 26.51 -7.32
CA HIS A 76 -26.13 26.87 -5.91
C HIS A 76 -24.82 26.51 -5.19
N PHE A 77 -24.29 25.31 -5.45
CA PHE A 77 -23.06 24.81 -4.84
C PHE A 77 -22.35 23.84 -5.78
N PHE A 78 -21.14 23.44 -5.41
CA PHE A 78 -20.39 22.40 -6.10
C PHE A 78 -20.81 21.01 -5.63
N GLU A 79 -21.42 20.24 -6.53
CA GLU A 79 -21.70 18.83 -6.31
C GLU A 79 -20.56 17.94 -6.82
N LYS A 80 -20.40 16.76 -6.24
CA LYS A 80 -19.37 15.79 -6.68
C LYS A 80 -19.61 15.41 -8.13
N GLY A 81 -18.58 15.60 -8.96
CA GLY A 81 -18.52 15.14 -10.33
C GLY A 81 -17.76 13.83 -10.46
N SER A 82 -17.78 13.25 -11.66
CA SER A 82 -17.01 12.05 -11.98
C SER A 82 -16.40 12.18 -13.37
N LEU A 83 -15.07 12.10 -13.45
CA LEU A 83 -14.36 12.08 -14.74
C LEU A 83 -14.82 10.92 -15.62
N CYS A 84 -15.12 9.76 -15.04
CA CYS A 84 -15.60 8.61 -15.81
C CYS A 84 -17.02 8.83 -16.36
N ALA A 85 -17.89 9.55 -15.63
CA ALA A 85 -19.21 9.94 -16.10
C ALA A 85 -19.14 10.99 -17.23
N LEU A 86 -18.11 11.84 -17.22
CA LEU A 86 -17.81 12.80 -18.29
C LEU A 86 -17.16 12.15 -19.53
N GLY A 87 -16.85 10.86 -19.46
CA GLY A 87 -16.31 10.09 -20.58
C GLY A 87 -14.80 9.85 -20.56
N LEU A 88 -14.09 10.24 -19.48
CA LEU A 88 -12.68 9.88 -19.34
C LEU A 88 -12.54 8.35 -19.30
N ARG A 89 -11.60 7.82 -20.09
CA ARG A 89 -11.22 6.40 -20.10
C ARG A 89 -9.71 6.29 -20.02
N VAL A 90 -9.25 5.44 -19.11
CA VAL A 90 -7.82 5.17 -18.89
C VAL A 90 -7.40 4.04 -19.81
N GLN A 91 -6.55 4.35 -20.80
CA GLN A 91 -5.96 3.33 -21.64
C GLN A 91 -4.77 2.67 -20.94
N LEU A 92 -4.77 1.35 -20.89
CA LEU A 92 -3.70 0.55 -20.31
C LEU A 92 -2.78 0.00 -21.40
N GLY A 93 -1.52 -0.23 -21.06
CA GLY A 93 -0.49 -0.65 -21.99
C GLY A 93 0.23 0.53 -22.66
N HIS A 94 1.12 0.21 -23.61
CA HIS A 94 1.92 1.19 -24.37
C HIS A 94 2.67 2.23 -23.52
N ASP A 95 2.97 1.90 -22.26
CA ASP A 95 3.71 2.74 -21.30
C ASP A 95 3.20 4.20 -21.24
N GLY A 96 1.87 4.38 -21.36
CA GLY A 96 1.19 5.68 -21.30
C GLY A 96 0.79 6.27 -22.66
N SER A 97 1.27 5.71 -23.77
CA SER A 97 0.85 6.13 -25.11
C SER A 97 -0.54 5.60 -25.49
N SER A 98 -1.19 6.25 -26.44
CA SER A 98 -2.51 5.79 -26.92
C SER A 98 -2.42 4.44 -27.63
N CYS A 99 -3.32 3.54 -27.27
CA CYS A 99 -3.41 2.21 -27.85
C CYS A 99 -4.26 2.24 -29.14
N PRO A 100 -3.77 1.68 -30.27
CA PRO A 100 -4.55 1.57 -31.50
C PRO A 100 -5.62 0.48 -31.46
N CYS A 101 -5.52 -0.48 -30.53
CA CYS A 101 -6.50 -1.56 -30.36
C CYS A 101 -7.01 -1.63 -28.90
N PRO A 102 -7.75 -0.61 -28.42
CA PRO A 102 -8.29 -0.59 -27.07
C PRO A 102 -9.52 -1.50 -26.95
N ALA A 103 -9.54 -2.34 -25.92
CA ALA A 103 -10.66 -3.21 -25.58
C ALA A 103 -11.27 -2.80 -24.24
N ARG A 104 -12.59 -2.64 -24.19
CA ARG A 104 -13.26 -2.12 -23.00
C ARG A 104 -13.07 -3.04 -21.79
N GLY A 105 -12.70 -2.44 -20.66
CA GLY A 105 -12.68 -3.11 -19.38
C GLY A 105 -14.07 -3.34 -18.78
N PRO A 106 -14.13 -3.96 -17.59
CA PRO A 106 -15.40 -4.15 -16.90
C PRO A 106 -15.97 -2.80 -16.42
N GLN A 107 -17.30 -2.71 -16.34
CA GLN A 107 -17.98 -1.57 -15.76
C GLN A 107 -17.77 -1.48 -14.24
N ASN A 108 -17.90 -0.27 -13.69
CA ASN A 108 -17.73 0.04 -12.27
C ASN A 108 -16.36 -0.41 -11.74
N PHE A 109 -15.31 -0.11 -12.49
CA PHE A 109 -13.94 -0.40 -12.08
C PHE A 109 -13.53 0.56 -10.97
N LEU A 110 -13.14 0.00 -9.82
CA LEU A 110 -12.86 0.71 -8.60
C LEU A 110 -11.35 0.77 -8.34
N VAL A 111 -10.83 1.98 -8.16
CA VAL A 111 -9.43 2.24 -7.81
C VAL A 111 -9.41 2.85 -6.42
N PHE A 112 -8.65 2.24 -5.51
CA PHE A 112 -8.34 2.85 -4.22
C PHE A 112 -6.99 3.54 -4.30
N ASP A 113 -7.00 4.82 -3.96
CA ASP A 113 -5.85 5.71 -3.94
C ASP A 113 -5.81 6.50 -2.63
N LEU A 114 -4.70 7.17 -2.36
CA LEU A 114 -4.57 8.06 -1.21
C LEU A 114 -5.58 9.20 -1.22
N SER A 115 -5.98 9.68 -2.40
CA SER A 115 -7.01 10.70 -2.54
C SER A 115 -8.40 10.17 -2.18
N GLY A 116 -8.66 8.87 -2.35
CA GLY A 116 -9.96 8.25 -2.06
C GLY A 116 -10.23 6.99 -2.91
N ALA A 117 -11.48 6.54 -2.89
CA ALA A 117 -12.01 5.51 -3.78
C ALA A 117 -12.63 6.15 -5.05
N HIS A 118 -12.18 5.68 -6.21
CA HIS A 118 -12.52 6.24 -7.52
C HIS A 118 -13.15 5.21 -8.44
N TYR A 119 -14.27 5.57 -9.07
CA TYR A 119 -14.78 4.82 -10.21
C TYR A 119 -14.18 5.36 -11.49
N VAL A 120 -13.56 4.48 -12.27
CA VAL A 120 -12.93 4.81 -13.55
C VAL A 120 -13.42 3.90 -14.67
N ASN A 121 -13.37 4.40 -15.90
CA ASN A 121 -13.48 3.56 -17.08
C ASN A 121 -12.08 3.21 -17.55
N ILE A 122 -11.83 1.94 -17.84
CA ILE A 122 -10.54 1.49 -18.36
C ILE A 122 -10.72 0.81 -19.72
N ASP A 123 -9.68 0.89 -20.54
CA ASP A 123 -9.56 0.13 -21.78
C ASP A 123 -8.21 -0.61 -21.78
N TYR A 124 -8.26 -1.93 -21.94
CA TYR A 124 -7.08 -2.78 -22.07
C TYR A 124 -6.47 -2.68 -23.46
N CYS A 125 -5.16 -2.87 -23.57
CA CYS A 125 -4.49 -3.07 -24.85
C CYS A 125 -4.67 -4.52 -25.32
N GLU A 126 -5.16 -4.71 -26.55
CA GLU A 126 -5.24 -6.01 -27.24
C GLU A 126 -4.39 -6.06 -28.53
N CYS A 127 -3.36 -5.21 -28.62
CA CYS A 127 -2.42 -5.22 -29.73
C CYS A 127 -1.66 -6.55 -29.82
N ARG A 128 -1.65 -7.16 -31.02
CA ARG A 128 -0.96 -8.44 -31.27
C ARG A 128 0.55 -8.38 -31.05
N SER A 129 1.17 -7.23 -31.30
CA SER A 129 2.61 -7.02 -31.15
C SER A 129 3.09 -7.09 -29.70
N ARG A 130 2.19 -6.92 -28.71
CA ARG A 130 2.53 -6.85 -27.29
C ARG A 130 1.40 -7.43 -26.44
N GLN A 131 1.10 -8.71 -26.66
CA GLN A 131 0.08 -9.41 -25.89
C GLN A 131 0.51 -9.53 -24.42
N LEU A 132 -0.06 -8.67 -23.59
CA LEU A 132 0.10 -8.70 -22.14
C LEU A 132 -1.23 -9.11 -21.53
N ASP A 133 -1.17 -9.97 -20.53
CA ASP A 133 -2.34 -10.29 -19.72
C ASP A 133 -2.83 -9.04 -18.98
N LYS A 134 -4.13 -9.02 -18.69
CA LYS A 134 -4.82 -7.86 -18.08
C LYS A 134 -4.21 -7.48 -16.71
N ARG A 135 -3.71 -8.46 -15.95
CA ARG A 135 -3.09 -8.23 -14.64
C ARG A 135 -1.75 -7.50 -14.80
N THR A 136 -0.90 -7.94 -15.73
CA THR A 136 0.37 -7.28 -16.02
C THR A 136 0.18 -5.86 -16.54
N GLN A 137 -0.84 -5.60 -17.36
CA GLN A 137 -1.15 -4.23 -17.80
C GLN A 137 -1.48 -3.29 -16.63
N LEU A 138 -2.24 -3.78 -15.64
CA LEU A 138 -2.55 -3.03 -14.41
C LEU A 138 -1.30 -2.79 -13.56
N LEU A 139 -0.47 -3.83 -13.37
CA LEU A 139 0.78 -3.71 -12.61
C LEU A 139 1.73 -2.69 -13.24
N ARG A 140 1.80 -2.62 -14.58
CA ARG A 140 2.60 -1.59 -15.30
C ARG A 140 2.06 -0.18 -15.12
N LYS A 141 0.73 -0.01 -14.98
CA LYS A 141 0.11 1.28 -14.63
C LYS A 141 0.38 1.68 -13.17
N GLY A 142 0.91 0.79 -12.35
CA GLY A 142 1.10 1.03 -10.91
C GLY A 142 -0.12 0.68 -10.08
N TRP A 143 -1.01 -0.17 -10.60
CA TRP A 143 -2.24 -0.57 -9.94
C TRP A 143 -2.21 -2.07 -9.61
N PHE A 144 -2.25 -2.39 -8.32
CA PHE A 144 -2.26 -3.76 -7.84
C PHE A 144 -3.69 -4.33 -7.86
N PRO A 145 -3.95 -5.40 -8.60
CA PRO A 145 -5.30 -5.97 -8.70
C PRO A 145 -5.68 -6.77 -7.48
N ALA A 146 -6.90 -6.53 -6.97
CA ALA A 146 -7.41 -7.25 -5.81
C ALA A 146 -7.89 -8.67 -6.14
N THR A 147 -8.18 -8.93 -7.42
CA THR A 147 -8.53 -10.26 -7.93
C THR A 147 -7.71 -10.58 -9.18
N ILE A 148 -7.32 -11.84 -9.33
CA ILE A 148 -6.38 -12.28 -10.37
C ILE A 148 -7.07 -12.42 -11.74
N ALA A 149 -8.17 -13.19 -11.80
CA ALA A 149 -8.78 -13.57 -13.08
C ALA A 149 -9.54 -12.42 -13.77
N ARG A 150 -10.31 -11.64 -13.00
CA ARG A 150 -11.16 -10.55 -13.50
C ARG A 150 -11.10 -9.36 -12.54
N PRO A 151 -10.02 -8.57 -12.58
CA PRO A 151 -9.87 -7.41 -11.72
C PRO A 151 -10.98 -6.40 -11.98
N LYS A 152 -11.73 -6.07 -10.93
CA LYS A 152 -12.66 -4.93 -10.89
C LYS A 152 -12.30 -3.91 -9.81
N THR A 153 -11.43 -4.30 -8.90
CA THR A 153 -10.93 -3.48 -7.81
C THR A 153 -9.42 -3.53 -7.87
N VAL A 154 -8.78 -2.37 -7.78
CA VAL A 154 -7.32 -2.24 -7.71
C VAL A 154 -6.95 -1.24 -6.63
N LEU A 155 -5.73 -1.36 -6.12
CA LEU A 155 -5.13 -0.40 -5.19
C LEU A 155 -3.91 0.20 -5.90
N THR A 156 -3.71 1.51 -5.81
CA THR A 156 -2.47 2.12 -6.32
C THR A 156 -1.28 1.65 -5.49
N PHE A 157 -0.09 1.57 -6.11
CA PHE A 157 1.14 1.24 -5.37
C PHE A 157 1.41 2.26 -4.27
N ASP A 158 1.15 3.55 -4.54
CA ASP A 158 1.28 4.62 -3.56
C ASP A 158 0.36 4.44 -2.33
N CYS A 159 -0.87 3.96 -2.55
CA CYS A 159 -1.78 3.59 -1.46
C CYS A 159 -1.20 2.46 -0.59
N LEU A 160 -0.60 1.44 -1.21
CA LEU A 160 -0.01 0.31 -0.50
C LEU A 160 1.26 0.66 0.25
N ASP A 161 2.14 1.43 -0.37
CA ASP A 161 3.40 1.88 0.22
C ASP A 161 3.14 2.82 1.38
N THR A 162 2.23 3.78 1.22
CA THR A 162 1.83 4.68 2.32
C THR A 162 1.21 3.91 3.49
N PHE A 163 0.36 2.92 3.22
CA PHE A 163 -0.17 2.10 4.30
C PHE A 163 0.93 1.32 5.00
N HIS A 164 1.89 0.76 4.26
CA HIS A 164 3.05 0.08 4.84
C HIS A 164 3.84 1.02 5.77
N GLU A 165 4.14 2.23 5.33
CA GLU A 165 4.82 3.23 6.16
C GLU A 165 4.00 3.60 7.41
N LEU A 166 2.69 3.77 7.28
CA LEU A 166 1.81 4.05 8.44
C LEU A 166 1.76 2.90 9.45
N THR A 167 1.89 1.65 8.99
CA THR A 167 1.99 0.50 9.91
C THR A 167 3.29 0.52 10.70
N LEU A 168 4.40 1.00 10.11
CA LEU A 168 5.70 1.08 10.75
C LEU A 168 5.83 2.30 11.66
N GLN A 169 5.46 3.47 11.16
CA GLN A 169 5.62 4.75 11.85
C GLN A 169 4.50 5.02 12.86
N GLY A 170 3.25 4.85 12.43
CA GLY A 170 2.07 5.22 13.22
C GLY A 170 1.41 4.06 13.95
N LYS A 171 1.87 2.81 13.72
CA LYS A 171 1.22 1.58 14.19
C LYS A 171 -0.28 1.55 13.89
N SER A 172 -0.69 2.19 12.80
CA SER A 172 -2.08 2.25 12.38
C SER A 172 -2.53 0.88 11.88
N ASN A 173 -3.76 0.52 12.20
CA ASN A 173 -4.36 -0.72 11.70
C ASN A 173 -5.00 -0.50 10.33
N LEU A 174 -5.25 -1.60 9.61
CA LEU A 174 -5.84 -1.54 8.27
C LEU A 174 -7.29 -1.04 8.26
N TYR A 175 -8.04 -1.27 9.34
CA TYR A 175 -9.43 -0.84 9.46
C TYR A 175 -9.54 0.69 9.42
N ASP A 176 -8.77 1.37 10.25
CA ASP A 176 -8.76 2.83 10.33
C ASP A 176 -8.21 3.46 9.05
N PHE A 177 -7.19 2.85 8.44
CA PHE A 177 -6.69 3.31 7.14
C PHE A 177 -7.76 3.18 6.05
N TYR A 178 -8.38 2.01 5.91
CA TYR A 178 -9.44 1.77 4.93
C TYR A 178 -10.61 2.74 5.08
N HIS A 179 -11.09 2.95 6.31
CA HIS A 179 -12.18 3.88 6.57
C HIS A 179 -11.77 5.33 6.38
N THR A 180 -10.51 5.70 6.64
CA THR A 180 -9.98 7.02 6.31
C THR A 180 -10.05 7.28 4.80
N ILE A 181 -9.60 6.33 3.97
CA ILE A 181 -9.67 6.44 2.50
C ILE A 181 -11.12 6.59 2.03
N LEU A 182 -12.05 5.80 2.56
CA LEU A 182 -13.48 5.94 2.24
C LEU A 182 -14.04 7.31 2.63
N ARG A 183 -13.64 7.85 3.78
CA ARG A 183 -14.10 9.18 4.25
C ARG A 183 -13.53 10.32 3.43
N LYS A 184 -12.37 10.16 2.77
CA LYS A 184 -11.88 11.16 1.81
C LYS A 184 -12.81 11.28 0.60
N THR A 185 -13.39 10.17 0.16
CA THR A 185 -14.40 10.18 -0.90
C THR A 185 -15.77 10.63 -0.40
N ASP A 186 -16.21 10.14 0.75
CA ASP A 186 -17.54 10.43 1.31
C ASP A 186 -17.56 10.41 2.84
N SER A 187 -17.19 11.54 3.44
CA SER A 187 -17.12 11.70 4.90
C SER A 187 -18.47 11.63 5.59
N ALA A 188 -19.54 12.06 4.91
CA ALA A 188 -20.90 12.07 5.42
C ALA A 188 -21.68 10.78 5.10
N ASN A 189 -21.08 9.84 4.36
CA ASN A 189 -21.68 8.56 3.96
C ASN A 189 -23.06 8.74 3.29
N LEU A 190 -23.17 9.76 2.42
CA LEU A 190 -24.38 10.11 1.68
C LEU A 190 -24.62 9.17 0.49
N SER A 191 -23.55 8.59 -0.04
CA SER A 191 -23.55 7.69 -1.19
C SER A 191 -23.61 6.23 -0.76
N LYS A 192 -23.76 5.32 -1.73
CA LYS A 192 -23.77 3.89 -1.47
C LYS A 192 -22.43 3.44 -0.87
N SER A 193 -22.49 2.86 0.33
CA SER A 193 -21.32 2.33 1.03
C SER A 193 -20.54 1.32 0.17
N ILE A 194 -19.22 1.50 0.14
CA ILE A 194 -18.26 0.61 -0.51
C ILE A 194 -17.69 -0.33 0.55
N TYR A 195 -17.84 -1.64 0.34
CA TYR A 195 -17.24 -2.65 1.20
C TYR A 195 -16.30 -3.56 0.40
N ARG A 196 -14.99 -3.34 0.58
CA ARG A 196 -13.88 -4.11 -0.03
C ARG A 196 -12.75 -4.41 0.97
N TYR A 197 -13.10 -4.46 2.26
CA TYR A 197 -12.12 -4.65 3.34
C TYR A 197 -11.37 -6.00 3.26
N PRO A 198 -12.03 -7.15 2.98
CA PRO A 198 -11.32 -8.42 2.80
C PRO A 198 -10.32 -8.39 1.63
N GLU A 199 -10.67 -7.71 0.55
CA GLU A 199 -9.78 -7.54 -0.60
C GLU A 199 -8.55 -6.69 -0.25
N PHE A 200 -8.72 -5.63 0.55
CA PHE A 200 -7.61 -4.81 1.07
C PHE A 200 -6.64 -5.65 1.89
N HIS A 201 -7.15 -6.47 2.82
CA HIS A 201 -6.34 -7.39 3.63
C HIS A 201 -5.50 -8.31 2.76
N ARG A 202 -6.14 -8.99 1.80
CA ARG A 202 -5.46 -9.90 0.89
C ARG A 202 -4.40 -9.18 0.05
N VAL A 203 -4.73 -8.04 -0.54
CA VAL A 203 -3.79 -7.29 -1.36
C VAL A 203 -2.58 -6.85 -0.55
N PHE A 204 -2.80 -6.32 0.66
CA PHE A 204 -1.69 -5.88 1.50
C PHE A 204 -0.78 -7.04 1.94
N ARG A 205 -1.37 -8.20 2.26
CA ARG A 205 -0.61 -9.43 2.54
C ARG A 205 0.29 -9.82 1.35
N LEU A 206 -0.27 -9.82 0.14
CA LEU A 206 0.48 -10.13 -1.09
C LEU A 206 1.54 -9.06 -1.39
N TRP A 207 1.22 -7.78 -1.19
CA TRP A 207 2.14 -6.66 -1.41
C TRP A 207 3.36 -6.78 -0.52
N ARG A 208 3.17 -7.01 0.79
CA ARG A 208 4.28 -7.18 1.75
C ARG A 208 5.19 -8.34 1.36
N ASN A 209 4.63 -9.49 0.98
CA ASN A 209 5.40 -10.63 0.50
C ASN A 209 6.24 -10.28 -0.73
N LEU A 210 5.63 -9.65 -1.74
CA LEU A 210 6.34 -9.24 -2.95
C LEU A 210 7.42 -8.19 -2.67
N MET A 211 7.18 -7.25 -1.75
CA MET A 211 8.18 -6.26 -1.35
C MET A 211 9.36 -6.90 -0.63
N SER A 212 9.14 -7.92 0.23
CA SER A 212 10.24 -8.69 0.83
C SER A 212 11.07 -9.41 -0.23
N LEU A 213 10.43 -10.10 -1.17
CA LEU A 213 11.12 -10.79 -2.28
C LEU A 213 11.89 -9.82 -3.18
N LYS A 214 11.30 -8.66 -3.47
CA LYS A 214 11.94 -7.59 -4.25
C LYS A 214 13.18 -7.03 -3.55
N ARG A 215 13.09 -6.77 -2.24
CA ARG A 215 14.22 -6.28 -1.42
C ARG A 215 15.35 -7.30 -1.33
N ALA A 216 15.03 -8.59 -1.29
CA ALA A 216 16.00 -9.67 -1.32
C ALA A 216 16.57 -9.97 -2.73
N GLY A 217 16.22 -9.18 -3.76
CA GLY A 217 16.77 -9.35 -5.11
C GLY A 217 16.31 -10.62 -5.84
N ARG A 218 15.25 -11.30 -5.37
CA ARG A 218 14.79 -12.58 -5.95
C ARG A 218 14.28 -12.45 -7.39
N GLY A 219 13.94 -11.23 -7.82
CA GLY A 219 13.54 -10.96 -9.21
C GLY A 219 14.68 -11.02 -10.21
N GLN A 220 15.94 -10.90 -9.75
CA GLN A 220 17.15 -10.96 -10.57
C GLN A 220 17.89 -12.29 -10.44
N ASP A 221 17.55 -13.11 -9.44
CA ASP A 221 18.12 -14.44 -9.26
C ASP A 221 17.53 -15.43 -10.28
N PRO A 222 18.35 -16.17 -11.06
CA PRO A 222 17.88 -17.18 -12.01
C PRO A 222 17.01 -18.28 -11.40
N THR A 223 17.18 -18.57 -10.11
CA THR A 223 16.37 -19.56 -9.37
C THR A 223 15.01 -19.00 -8.93
N GLY A 224 14.77 -17.70 -9.12
CA GLY A 224 13.49 -17.05 -8.86
C GLY A 224 13.08 -17.07 -7.40
N VAL A 225 11.77 -17.05 -7.13
CA VAL A 225 11.24 -17.08 -5.76
C VAL A 225 11.50 -18.42 -5.08
N ASP A 226 11.42 -19.52 -5.82
CA ASP A 226 11.54 -20.89 -5.27
C ASP A 226 12.95 -21.22 -4.75
N GLY A 227 13.98 -20.54 -5.27
CA GLY A 227 15.35 -20.67 -4.76
C GLY A 227 15.65 -19.90 -3.47
N THR A 228 14.65 -19.31 -2.80
CA THR A 228 14.86 -18.56 -1.55
C THR A 228 15.16 -19.53 -0.41
N SER A 229 16.35 -19.45 0.16
CA SER A 229 16.75 -20.30 1.31
C SER A 229 16.09 -19.86 2.61
N GLU A 230 16.19 -20.71 3.64
CA GLU A 230 15.66 -20.41 4.97
C GLU A 230 16.28 -19.12 5.53
N GLY A 231 15.43 -18.28 6.13
CA GLY A 231 15.81 -16.99 6.70
C GLY A 231 16.29 -15.93 5.69
N ALA A 232 16.36 -16.22 4.39
CA ALA A 232 16.99 -15.34 3.39
C ALA A 232 16.27 -14.00 3.14
N LEU A 233 15.02 -13.86 3.58
CA LEU A 233 14.27 -12.60 3.50
C LEU A 233 14.42 -11.73 4.75
N THR A 234 15.17 -12.19 5.75
CA THR A 234 15.45 -11.44 6.98
C THR A 234 16.70 -10.58 6.82
N VAL A 235 16.77 -9.51 7.59
CA VAL A 235 17.97 -8.67 7.68
C VAL A 235 18.78 -9.14 8.86
N GLU A 236 20.06 -9.42 8.64
CA GLU A 236 20.97 -9.75 9.73
C GLU A 236 21.04 -8.59 10.72
N CYS A 237 20.90 -8.91 12.01
CA CYS A 237 21.00 -7.90 13.05
C CYS A 237 22.46 -7.40 13.14
N PRO A 238 22.74 -6.11 12.89
CA PRO A 238 24.11 -5.58 12.94
C PRO A 238 24.68 -5.53 14.37
N ALA A 239 23.81 -5.59 15.39
CA ALA A 239 24.21 -5.61 16.79
C ALA A 239 24.55 -7.02 17.30
N CYS A 240 24.09 -8.07 16.61
CA CYS A 240 24.47 -9.44 16.97
C CYS A 240 25.98 -9.65 16.72
N PRO A 241 26.68 -10.42 17.55
CA PRO A 241 28.09 -10.69 17.38
C PRO A 241 28.32 -11.68 16.22
N HIS A 242 29.07 -11.24 15.21
CA HIS A 242 29.37 -11.96 13.97
C HIS A 242 30.89 -12.15 13.84
N PRO A 243 31.41 -13.36 14.08
CA PRO A 243 32.84 -13.66 13.91
C PRO A 243 33.35 -13.25 12.52
N GLY A 244 34.50 -12.57 12.48
CA GLY A 244 35.11 -12.10 11.23
C GLY A 244 34.44 -10.90 10.55
N ARG A 245 33.33 -10.36 11.10
CA ARG A 245 32.65 -9.17 10.55
C ARG A 245 32.65 -7.99 11.50
N ASN A 246 32.10 -8.14 12.70
CA ASN A 246 31.98 -7.06 13.69
C ASN A 246 32.61 -7.40 15.06
N LEU A 247 33.26 -8.56 15.18
CA LEU A 247 34.06 -8.93 16.35
C LEU A 247 35.56 -8.64 16.12
N PRO A 248 36.30 -8.18 17.15
CA PRO A 248 37.73 -7.95 17.05
C PRO A 248 38.50 -9.26 16.88
N MET A 249 39.67 -9.20 16.23
CA MET A 249 40.55 -10.36 16.10
C MET A 249 40.98 -10.87 17.49
N GLY A 250 40.91 -12.19 17.69
CA GLY A 250 41.26 -12.81 18.98
C GLY A 250 40.21 -12.63 20.07
N TRP A 251 38.97 -12.23 19.74
CA TRP A 251 37.84 -12.14 20.68
C TRP A 251 37.64 -13.44 21.50
N GLU A 252 37.96 -14.60 20.91
CA GLU A 252 37.88 -15.92 21.56
C GLU A 252 38.85 -16.09 22.75
N ASN A 253 39.89 -15.26 22.82
CA ASN A 253 40.88 -15.28 23.91
C ASN A 253 40.59 -14.24 25.00
N ALA A 254 39.38 -13.65 25.01
CA ALA A 254 39.02 -12.59 25.96
C ALA A 254 38.91 -13.02 27.43
N GLY A 255 38.97 -14.33 27.71
CA GLY A 255 38.94 -14.88 29.07
C GLY A 255 37.69 -14.42 29.84
N ALA A 256 37.89 -13.76 30.98
CA ALA A 256 36.80 -13.24 31.81
C ALA A 256 35.93 -12.19 31.11
N LEU A 257 36.41 -11.57 30.02
CA LEU A 257 35.67 -10.57 29.24
C LEU A 257 34.82 -11.16 28.11
N MET A 258 34.71 -12.50 28.02
CA MET A 258 33.92 -13.16 26.96
C MET A 258 32.48 -12.65 26.88
N PHE A 259 31.90 -12.23 28.00
CA PHE A 259 30.54 -11.66 28.07
C PHE A 259 30.32 -10.44 27.17
N LEU A 260 31.38 -9.72 26.77
CA LEU A 260 31.29 -8.59 25.84
C LEU A 260 30.92 -9.04 24.41
N TYR A 261 31.16 -10.31 24.08
CA TYR A 261 30.96 -10.86 22.74
C TYR A 261 29.84 -11.92 22.70
N ILE A 262 29.16 -12.17 23.82
CA ILE A 262 28.08 -13.17 23.90
C ILE A 262 26.83 -12.66 23.17
N LEU A 263 26.19 -13.56 22.41
CA LEU A 263 24.85 -13.32 21.87
C LEU A 263 23.82 -13.49 22.99
N TYR A 264 23.20 -12.37 23.37
CA TYR A 264 22.05 -12.39 24.28
C TYR A 264 20.75 -12.53 23.49
N LEU A 265 20.14 -13.72 23.57
CA LEU A 265 18.79 -13.95 23.05
C LEU A 265 17.79 -13.68 24.18
N ALA A 266 17.20 -12.50 24.15
CA ALA A 266 16.09 -12.15 25.02
C ALA A 266 14.79 -12.60 24.36
N VAL A 267 14.30 -13.78 24.76
CA VAL A 267 13.01 -14.29 24.29
C VAL A 267 11.94 -13.89 25.28
N GLU A 268 11.02 -13.02 24.88
CA GLU A 268 9.87 -12.67 25.71
C GLU A 268 8.87 -13.85 25.72
N ALA A 269 9.09 -14.79 26.63
CA ALA A 269 8.25 -15.98 26.80
C ALA A 269 6.93 -15.71 27.54
N ASN A 270 6.48 -14.45 27.65
CA ASN A 270 5.23 -14.12 28.31
C ASN A 270 4.04 -14.27 27.34
N PHE A 271 3.93 -15.46 26.73
CA PHE A 271 2.83 -15.81 25.83
C PHE A 271 1.56 -16.13 26.63
N LYS A 272 0.95 -15.12 27.26
CA LYS A 272 -0.47 -15.17 27.66
C LYS A 272 -1.41 -14.96 26.46
N LEU A 273 -0.95 -15.34 25.25
CA LEU A 273 -1.79 -15.44 24.08
C LEU A 273 -2.66 -16.68 24.27
N LYS A 274 -3.91 -16.48 24.71
CA LYS A 274 -4.95 -17.50 24.59
C LYS A 274 -5.16 -17.78 23.10
N GLY A 275 -4.38 -18.70 22.56
CA GLY A 275 -4.55 -19.26 21.22
C GLY A 275 -5.90 -19.95 21.16
N LYS A 276 -6.94 -19.20 20.79
CA LYS A 276 -8.19 -19.82 20.37
C LYS A 276 -7.90 -20.39 18.99
N ASP A 277 -7.83 -21.70 18.88
CA ASP A 277 -7.93 -22.36 17.57
C ASP A 277 -9.25 -21.93 16.94
N ARG A 278 -9.14 -21.10 15.90
CA ARG A 278 -10.29 -20.60 15.13
C ARG A 278 -10.55 -21.46 13.89
N LYS A 279 -9.81 -22.58 13.71
CA LYS A 279 -9.87 -23.46 12.53
C LYS A 279 -9.74 -22.70 11.22
N LEU A 280 -8.88 -21.68 11.21
CA LEU A 280 -8.59 -20.88 10.02
C LEU A 280 -7.67 -21.71 9.12
N LEU A 281 -8.12 -21.98 7.89
CA LEU A 281 -7.28 -22.54 6.83
C LEU A 281 -6.53 -21.38 6.16
N ASP A 282 -5.28 -21.18 6.54
CA ASP A 282 -4.42 -20.16 5.95
C ASP A 282 -3.31 -20.77 5.10
N VAL A 283 -2.89 -20.05 4.05
CA VAL A 283 -1.81 -20.47 3.16
C VAL A 283 -0.59 -19.61 3.45
N GLU A 284 0.49 -20.25 3.88
CA GLU A 284 1.77 -19.58 4.10
C GLU A 284 2.38 -19.09 2.79
N LEU A 285 2.79 -17.82 2.73
CA LEU A 285 3.37 -17.21 1.52
C LEU A 285 4.90 -17.24 1.51
N MET A 286 5.54 -17.50 2.66
CA MET A 286 6.99 -17.43 2.85
C MET A 286 7.46 -18.54 3.82
N PRO A 287 7.22 -19.82 3.51
CA PRO A 287 7.48 -20.93 4.44
C PRO A 287 8.96 -21.06 4.76
N GLY A 288 9.36 -20.70 5.98
CA GLY A 288 10.77 -20.73 6.42
C GLY A 288 11.65 -19.62 5.83
N MET A 289 11.16 -18.82 4.89
CA MET A 289 11.99 -17.83 4.16
C MET A 289 12.21 -16.55 4.96
N GLY A 290 11.37 -16.27 5.95
CA GLY A 290 11.40 -15.06 6.76
C GLY A 290 11.81 -15.35 8.20
N VAL A 291 11.17 -14.65 9.14
CA VAL A 291 11.44 -14.77 10.57
C VAL A 291 10.88 -16.07 11.17
N PHE A 292 9.82 -16.61 10.57
CA PHE A 292 9.23 -17.87 11.00
C PHE A 292 9.87 -19.04 10.25
N VAL A 293 10.14 -20.13 10.96
CA VAL A 293 10.57 -21.42 10.41
C VAL A 293 9.45 -22.07 9.60
N ASN A 294 9.80 -23.03 8.74
CA ASN A 294 8.82 -23.78 7.96
C ASN A 294 7.88 -24.56 8.89
N GLU A 295 6.57 -24.42 8.69
CA GLU A 295 5.56 -25.04 9.56
C GLU A 295 5.68 -26.58 9.59
N THR A 296 6.02 -27.21 8.47
CA THR A 296 6.12 -28.69 8.42
C THR A 296 7.30 -29.16 9.25
N THR A 297 8.46 -28.53 9.10
CA THR A 297 9.66 -28.90 9.86
C THR A 297 9.49 -28.59 11.35
N TYR A 298 8.79 -27.50 11.68
CA TYR A 298 8.45 -27.15 13.06
C TYR A 298 7.53 -28.18 13.72
N GLN A 299 6.47 -28.61 13.03
CA GLN A 299 5.56 -29.64 13.56
C GLN A 299 6.26 -30.99 13.74
N ASP A 300 7.16 -31.37 12.82
CA ASP A 300 7.97 -32.58 12.95
C ASP A 300 8.92 -32.51 14.16
N HIS A 301 9.51 -31.34 14.42
CA HIS A 301 10.33 -31.10 15.60
C HIS A 301 9.50 -31.26 16.89
N ILE A 302 8.34 -30.60 17.01
CA ILE A 302 7.49 -30.69 18.22
C ILE A 302 7.12 -32.14 18.56
N ARG A 303 6.84 -32.99 17.56
CA ARG A 303 6.49 -34.40 17.78
C ARG A 303 7.57 -35.18 18.53
N SER A 304 8.84 -34.77 18.44
CA SER A 304 9.94 -35.39 19.17
C SER A 304 10.09 -34.96 20.64
N TYR A 305 9.36 -33.93 21.08
CA TYR A 305 9.54 -33.29 22.40
C TYR A 305 8.25 -33.14 23.23
N VAL A 306 7.23 -33.96 22.95
CA VAL A 306 5.88 -33.89 23.58
C VAL A 306 5.92 -33.98 25.11
N ASP A 307 6.89 -34.69 25.69
CA ASP A 307 6.98 -34.96 27.12
C ASP A 307 7.98 -34.06 27.88
N GLN A 308 8.48 -32.99 27.27
CA GLN A 308 9.43 -32.11 27.95
C GLN A 308 8.73 -31.21 28.99
N PRO A 309 9.24 -31.14 30.24
CA PRO A 309 8.72 -30.22 31.24
C PRO A 309 9.01 -28.78 30.82
N GLU A 310 8.00 -27.91 30.94
CA GLU A 310 8.11 -26.49 30.59
C GLU A 310 9.16 -25.80 31.46
N VAL A 311 10.23 -25.31 30.83
CA VAL A 311 11.29 -24.57 31.53
C VAL A 311 10.95 -23.09 31.48
N CYS A 312 10.50 -22.53 32.61
CA CYS A 312 10.21 -21.11 32.74
C CYS A 312 11.51 -20.31 32.92
N CYS A 313 12.26 -20.10 31.84
CA CYS A 313 13.45 -19.25 31.83
C CYS A 313 13.24 -18.00 30.97
N ILE A 314 13.53 -16.83 31.55
CA ILE A 314 13.32 -15.50 30.95
C ILE A 314 14.55 -15.07 30.12
N PHE A 315 15.71 -15.68 30.33
CA PHE A 315 16.95 -15.42 29.60
C PHE A 315 17.75 -16.71 29.42
N ILE A 316 18.17 -17.00 28.19
CA ILE A 316 19.06 -18.13 27.89
C ILE A 316 20.32 -17.56 27.22
N PRO A 317 21.46 -17.45 27.96
CA PRO A 317 22.74 -17.07 27.35
C PRO A 317 23.29 -18.25 26.55
N PHE A 318 23.62 -18.04 25.28
CA PHE A 318 24.23 -19.06 24.43
C PHE A 318 25.72 -18.77 24.23
N ALA A 319 26.56 -19.80 24.40
CA ALA A 319 27.95 -19.78 24.00
C ALA A 319 28.08 -20.27 22.55
N PHE A 320 29.05 -19.72 21.80
CA PHE A 320 29.20 -19.91 20.35
C PHE A 320 29.24 -21.38 19.87
N ASP A 321 29.72 -22.32 20.69
CA ASP A 321 29.77 -23.76 20.37
C ASP A 321 28.39 -24.41 20.08
N THR A 322 27.29 -23.71 20.35
CA THR A 322 25.92 -24.19 20.08
C THR A 322 25.21 -23.45 18.95
N ILE A 323 25.77 -22.35 18.44
CA ILE A 323 25.13 -21.51 17.41
C ILE A 323 25.18 -22.19 16.03
N ASP A 324 26.25 -22.92 15.71
CA ASP A 324 26.38 -23.66 14.44
C ASP A 324 25.40 -24.85 14.28
N ARG A 325 24.62 -25.17 15.33
CA ARG A 325 23.64 -26.28 15.31
C ARG A 325 22.19 -25.82 15.33
N TRP A 326 21.90 -24.52 15.30
CA TRP A 326 20.53 -24.00 15.36
C TRP A 326 20.17 -23.22 14.08
N PRO A 327 19.19 -23.66 13.27
CA PRO A 327 18.72 -22.95 12.09
C PRO A 327 17.75 -21.80 12.42
N PHE A 328 17.86 -21.21 13.61
CA PHE A 328 17.01 -20.10 14.02
C PHE A 328 17.74 -18.79 13.75
N THR A 329 17.42 -18.16 12.61
CA THR A 329 17.55 -16.71 12.50
C THR A 329 16.69 -16.08 13.59
N ALA A 330 17.34 -15.40 14.54
CA ALA A 330 16.71 -14.80 15.71
C ALA A 330 15.43 -14.01 15.36
N VAL A 331 14.35 -14.31 16.08
CA VAL A 331 13.02 -13.66 16.03
C VAL A 331 13.01 -12.37 16.82
#